data_AF-A0A1F7X6Q6-F1
#
_entry.id   AF-A0A1F7X6Q6-F1
#
_cell.length_a   1.000
_cell.length_b   1.000
_cell.length_c   1.000
_cell.angle_alpha   90.00
_cell.angle_beta   90.00
_cell.angle_gamma   90.00
#
_symmetry.space_group_name_H-M   'P 1'
#
loop_
_entity.id
_entity.type
_entity.pdbx_description
1 polymer ?
#
loop_
_entity_poly.entity_id
_entity_poly.type
_entity_poly.pdbx_seq_one_letter_code
_entity_poly.pdbx_strand_id
1 'polypeptide(L)'
;MAILTYSISSDLERILNNIEQLKKQILLTPISPRSELRLKWEATLEKIFWSLSFGDRSLKKSQIVKILTKANIKKTKTQEKEVVNYKQALDYISSEWLIVNKNITSQTIINLYDLACKPTMGPDLKSFKKTKKNLDYFLEYIQTGSINPIIQAGIANIQLMAISPFKQGSGRVSRLLNYLILYKNAYDFRGFVVIDEYFRKDLTSLKIAMENVPKTKTLSRWLEYFATGVETQLNQALKIVTETKYSTDLPFSFWRLNDRQRSILNYLDQPGVNISNKKVQQMFKISQITASRDLAKLVSLNLLFSHGKGRSVYYTKV
;
A
#
# COMPACT_ATOMS: atom_id res chain seq x y z
N MET A 1 18.63 -4.78 21.68
CA MET A 1 19.32 -4.90 20.38
C MET A 1 18.36 -5.56 19.41
N ALA A 2 18.29 -5.12 18.16
CA ALA A 2 17.43 -5.73 17.15
C ALA A 2 17.86 -7.20 16.94
N ILE A 3 16.92 -8.14 16.98
CA ILE A 3 17.19 -9.55 16.69
C ILE A 3 17.25 -9.67 15.17
N LEU A 4 18.44 -9.88 14.60
CA LEU A 4 18.64 -9.91 13.14
C LEU A 4 19.05 -11.29 12.61
N THR A 5 19.33 -12.23 13.51
CA THR A 5 19.75 -13.60 13.16
C THR A 5 18.58 -14.38 12.57
N TYR A 6 18.82 -15.05 11.45
CA TYR A 6 17.90 -16.02 10.86
C TYR A 6 18.68 -17.06 10.06
N SER A 7 18.02 -18.18 9.78
CA SER A 7 18.47 -19.25 8.90
C SER A 7 17.44 -19.43 7.79
N ILE A 8 17.90 -19.73 6.58
CA ILE A 8 17.02 -20.13 5.48
C ILE A 8 16.84 -21.65 5.59
N SER A 9 15.67 -22.08 6.05
CA SER A 9 15.28 -23.49 6.07
C SER A 9 14.90 -23.95 4.65
N SER A 10 14.86 -25.26 4.44
CA SER A 10 14.36 -25.86 3.20
C SER A 10 12.91 -25.44 2.90
N ASP A 11 12.09 -25.27 3.93
CA ASP A 11 10.72 -24.79 3.78
C ASP A 11 10.68 -23.33 3.35
N LEU A 12 11.46 -22.45 3.98
CA LEU A 12 11.53 -21.04 3.57
C LEU A 12 12.02 -20.92 2.12
N GLU A 13 13.06 -21.67 1.74
CA GLU A 13 13.57 -21.67 0.38
C GLU A 13 12.51 -22.13 -0.64
N ARG A 14 11.78 -23.22 -0.33
CA ARG A 14 10.67 -23.69 -1.16
C ARG A 14 9.58 -22.62 -1.33
N ILE A 15 9.18 -21.96 -0.25
CA ILE A 15 8.16 -20.89 -0.27
C ILE A 15 8.63 -19.72 -1.14
N LEU A 16 9.89 -19.29 -0.99
CA LEU A 16 10.45 -18.19 -1.79
C LEU A 16 10.46 -18.54 -3.29
N ASN A 17 10.83 -19.77 -3.64
CA ASN A 17 10.79 -20.25 -5.03
C ASN A 17 9.36 -20.24 -5.59
N ASN A 18 8.37 -20.68 -4.81
CA ASN A 18 6.97 -20.64 -5.20
C ASN A 18 6.48 -19.19 -5.39
N ILE A 19 6.88 -18.26 -4.52
CA ILE A 19 6.56 -16.84 -4.66
C ILE A 19 7.10 -16.29 -5.99
N GLU A 20 8.32 -16.65 -6.41
CA GLU A 20 8.86 -16.24 -7.71
C GLU A 20 8.05 -16.80 -8.88
N GLN A 21 7.61 -18.05 -8.80
CA GLN A 21 6.76 -18.66 -9.83
C GLN A 21 5.40 -17.96 -9.91
N LEU A 22 4.74 -17.72 -8.78
CA LEU A 22 3.46 -17.02 -8.71
C LEU A 22 3.56 -15.59 -9.22
N LYS A 23 4.64 -14.88 -8.86
CA LYS A 23 4.95 -13.54 -9.38
C LYS A 23 5.00 -13.55 -10.91
N LYS A 24 5.74 -14.48 -11.50
CA LYS A 24 5.83 -14.62 -12.97
C LYS A 24 4.46 -14.90 -13.59
N GLN A 25 3.69 -15.82 -13.01
CA GLN A 25 2.34 -16.13 -13.51
C GLN A 25 1.43 -14.90 -13.50
N ILE A 26 1.36 -14.16 -12.37
CA ILE A 26 0.55 -12.94 -12.26
C ILE A 26 0.98 -11.86 -13.27
N LEU A 27 2.28 -11.69 -13.49
CA LEU A 27 2.82 -10.73 -14.46
C LEU A 27 2.44 -11.10 -15.89
N LEU A 28 2.43 -12.40 -16.22
CA LEU A 28 2.14 -12.90 -17.55
C LEU A 28 0.64 -13.11 -17.83
N THR A 29 -0.21 -13.14 -16.80
CA THR A 29 -1.65 -13.33 -17.01
C THR A 29 -2.23 -12.19 -17.86
N PRO A 30 -2.86 -12.48 -19.02
CA PRO A 30 -3.51 -11.47 -19.84
C PRO A 30 -4.75 -10.97 -19.12
N ILE A 31 -4.85 -9.64 -18.95
CA ILE A 31 -5.99 -9.00 -18.31
C ILE A 31 -6.34 -7.77 -19.15
N SER A 32 -7.63 -7.58 -19.46
CA SER A 32 -8.05 -6.35 -20.12
C SER A 32 -7.74 -5.13 -19.24
N PRO A 33 -7.38 -3.96 -19.81
CA PRO A 33 -7.08 -2.76 -19.02
C PRO A 33 -8.22 -2.39 -18.06
N ARG A 34 -9.47 -2.66 -18.46
CA ARG A 34 -10.65 -2.42 -17.64
C ARG A 34 -10.77 -3.39 -16.46
N SER A 35 -10.56 -4.68 -16.70
CA SER A 35 -10.59 -5.69 -15.64
C SER A 35 -9.46 -5.43 -14.64
N GLU A 36 -8.25 -5.13 -15.14
CA GLU A 36 -7.10 -4.80 -14.30
C GLU A 36 -7.36 -3.57 -13.43
N LEU A 37 -7.94 -2.50 -13.99
CA LEU A 37 -8.35 -1.32 -13.24
C LEU A 37 -9.28 -1.69 -12.07
N ARG A 38 -10.31 -2.50 -12.33
CA ARG A 38 -11.26 -2.91 -11.29
C ARG A 38 -10.59 -3.78 -10.23
N LEU A 39 -9.80 -4.77 -10.63
CA LEU A 39 -9.10 -5.67 -9.72
C LEU A 39 -8.09 -4.92 -8.83
N LYS A 40 -7.32 -3.97 -9.39
CA LYS A 40 -6.40 -3.11 -8.61
C LYS A 40 -7.16 -2.23 -7.61
N TRP A 41 -8.30 -1.69 -8.02
CA TRP A 41 -9.15 -0.88 -7.15
C TRP A 41 -9.72 -1.70 -6.00
N GLU A 42 -10.23 -2.90 -6.27
CA GLU A 42 -10.74 -3.82 -5.24
C GLU A 42 -9.62 -4.31 -4.32
N ALA A 43 -8.43 -4.63 -4.84
CA ALA A 43 -7.27 -4.96 -4.00
C ALA A 43 -6.87 -3.79 -3.08
N THR A 44 -6.96 -2.54 -3.55
CA THR A 44 -6.73 -1.35 -2.72
C THR A 44 -7.76 -1.22 -1.60
N LEU A 45 -9.04 -1.44 -1.92
CA LEU A 45 -10.13 -1.51 -0.93
C LEU A 45 -9.83 -2.57 0.14
N GLU A 46 -9.42 -3.77 -0.25
CA GLU A 46 -9.11 -4.88 0.66
C GLU A 46 -7.89 -4.55 1.53
N LYS A 47 -6.80 -4.00 0.96
CA LYS A 47 -5.63 -3.52 1.73
C LYS A 47 -6.03 -2.53 2.83
N ILE A 48 -6.88 -1.57 2.52
CA ILE A 48 -7.38 -0.60 3.49
C ILE A 48 -8.25 -1.29 4.55
N PHE A 49 -9.20 -2.12 4.13
CA PHE A 49 -10.11 -2.82 5.03
C PHE A 49 -9.34 -3.67 6.04
N TRP A 50 -8.50 -4.58 5.57
CA TRP A 50 -7.79 -5.51 6.45
C TRP A 50 -6.81 -4.78 7.37
N SER A 51 -6.06 -3.80 6.88
CA SER A 51 -5.11 -3.05 7.72
C SER A 51 -5.78 -2.22 8.82
N LEU A 52 -6.93 -1.62 8.54
CA LEU A 52 -7.68 -0.82 9.52
C LEU A 52 -8.52 -1.70 10.48
N SER A 53 -8.84 -2.93 10.08
CA SER A 53 -9.60 -3.87 10.92
C SER A 53 -8.82 -4.43 12.12
N PHE A 54 -7.53 -4.12 12.23
CA PHE A 54 -6.73 -4.34 13.43
C PHE A 54 -7.12 -3.39 14.59
N GLY A 55 -7.78 -2.27 14.30
CA GLY A 55 -8.30 -1.37 15.33
C GLY A 55 -9.73 -1.73 15.75
N ASP A 56 -10.12 -1.32 16.97
CA ASP A 56 -11.41 -1.67 17.58
C ASP A 56 -12.64 -1.09 16.86
N ARG A 57 -12.43 -0.16 15.92
CA ARG A 57 -13.49 0.65 15.27
C ARG A 57 -13.51 0.48 13.75
N SER A 58 -13.43 -0.76 13.28
CA SER A 58 -13.41 -1.10 11.85
C SER A 58 -14.71 -0.73 11.14
N LEU A 59 -14.58 -0.08 9.97
CA LEU A 59 -15.69 0.14 9.05
C LEU A 59 -15.99 -1.15 8.26
N LYS A 60 -17.25 -1.32 7.84
CA LYS A 60 -17.64 -2.36 6.88
C LYS A 60 -17.09 -2.02 5.48
N LYS A 61 -16.80 -3.03 4.66
CA LYS A 61 -16.34 -2.84 3.26
C LYS A 61 -17.25 -1.91 2.46
N SER A 62 -18.57 -2.03 2.60
CA SER A 62 -19.54 -1.16 1.93
C SER A 62 -19.43 0.33 2.32
N GLN A 63 -19.03 0.62 3.56
CA GLN A 63 -18.75 1.99 4.00
C GLN A 63 -17.46 2.51 3.39
N ILE A 64 -16.42 1.68 3.31
CA ILE A 64 -15.14 2.03 2.67
C ILE A 64 -15.35 2.31 1.17
N VAL A 65 -16.12 1.48 0.47
CA VAL A 65 -16.52 1.72 -0.93
C VAL A 65 -17.18 3.10 -1.09
N LYS A 66 -18.12 3.46 -0.20
CA LYS A 66 -18.77 4.79 -0.22
C LYS A 66 -17.79 5.94 0.02
N ILE A 67 -16.69 5.71 0.75
CA ILE A 67 -15.66 6.73 0.99
C ILE A 67 -14.76 6.85 -0.24
N LEU A 68 -14.28 5.72 -0.79
CA LEU A 68 -13.37 5.69 -1.94
C LEU A 68 -14.00 6.21 -3.23
N THR A 69 -15.32 6.10 -3.36
CA THR A 69 -16.08 6.59 -4.52
C THR A 69 -16.48 8.07 -4.43
N LYS A 70 -16.34 8.71 -3.26
CA LYS A 70 -16.69 10.14 -3.06
C LYS A 70 -15.59 11.06 -3.55
N ALA A 71 -15.95 12.01 -4.41
CA ALA A 71 -15.04 13.01 -4.97
C ALA A 71 -14.59 14.10 -3.98
N ASN A 72 -15.35 14.36 -2.90
CA ASN A 72 -15.02 15.40 -1.93
C ASN A 72 -15.57 15.07 -0.54
N ILE A 73 -14.67 15.07 0.43
CA ILE A 73 -14.93 14.65 1.80
C ILE A 73 -14.90 15.91 2.69
N LYS A 74 -16.02 16.65 2.73
CA LYS A 74 -16.07 18.01 3.32
C LYS A 74 -16.20 18.04 4.85
N LYS A 75 -16.69 16.98 5.50
CA LYS A 75 -16.69 16.80 6.97
C LYS A 75 -16.76 15.30 7.26
N THR A 76 -15.77 14.75 7.94
CA THR A 76 -15.72 13.31 8.20
C THR A 76 -15.39 12.94 9.62
N LYS A 77 -16.01 11.85 10.04
CA LYS A 77 -15.68 11.15 11.27
C LYS A 77 -14.24 10.64 11.18
N THR A 78 -13.59 10.49 12.32
CA THR A 78 -12.19 10.05 12.40
C THR A 78 -11.92 8.79 11.55
N GLN A 79 -12.81 7.80 11.58
CA GLN A 79 -12.66 6.54 10.84
C GLN A 79 -12.64 6.73 9.31
N GLU A 80 -13.44 7.65 8.78
CA GLU A 80 -13.47 7.93 7.35
C GLU A 80 -12.18 8.64 6.91
N LYS A 81 -11.59 9.47 7.78
CA LYS A 81 -10.26 10.04 7.56
C LYS A 81 -9.19 8.95 7.52
N GLU A 82 -9.26 7.95 8.39
CA GLU A 82 -8.29 6.84 8.38
C GLU A 82 -8.27 6.07 7.05
N VAL A 83 -9.44 5.85 6.44
CA VAL A 83 -9.55 5.25 5.10
C VAL A 83 -8.80 6.08 4.06
N VAL A 84 -9.07 7.38 4.02
CA VAL A 84 -8.44 8.31 3.06
C VAL A 84 -6.94 8.39 3.28
N ASN A 85 -6.52 8.51 4.53
CA ASN A 85 -5.13 8.60 4.94
C ASN A 85 -4.34 7.34 4.58
N TYR A 86 -4.91 6.15 4.81
CA TYR A 86 -4.26 4.89 4.44
C TYR A 86 -4.16 4.74 2.93
N LYS A 87 -5.22 5.13 2.19
CA LYS A 87 -5.16 5.18 0.72
C LYS A 87 -4.06 6.12 0.25
N GLN A 88 -3.94 7.33 0.80
CA GLN A 88 -2.90 8.27 0.45
C GLN A 88 -1.49 7.72 0.69
N ALA A 89 -1.30 6.94 1.75
CA ALA A 89 -0.02 6.27 1.99
C ALA A 89 0.27 5.16 0.97
N LEU A 90 -0.74 4.37 0.57
CA LEU A 90 -0.60 3.40 -0.52
C LEU A 90 -0.30 4.08 -1.86
N ASP A 91 -1.02 5.16 -2.17
CA ASP A 91 -0.81 5.96 -3.38
C ASP A 91 0.63 6.50 -3.43
N TYR A 92 1.12 7.07 -2.32
CA TYR A 92 2.51 7.51 -2.16
C TYR A 92 3.52 6.38 -2.35
N ILE A 93 3.25 5.18 -1.84
CA ILE A 93 4.13 4.02 -2.05
C ILE A 93 4.17 3.67 -3.55
N SER A 94 3.02 3.56 -4.20
CA SER A 94 2.97 3.24 -5.62
C SER A 94 3.59 4.31 -6.52
N SER A 95 3.45 5.59 -6.19
CA SER A 95 3.98 6.68 -7.00
C SER A 95 5.47 6.90 -6.80
N GLU A 96 5.94 6.85 -5.54
CA GLU A 96 7.30 7.27 -5.19
C GLU A 96 8.28 6.12 -4.99
N TRP A 97 7.81 4.88 -4.85
CA TRP A 97 8.66 3.75 -4.45
C TRP A 97 8.62 2.57 -5.41
N LEU A 98 7.88 2.62 -6.52
CA LEU A 98 7.90 1.54 -7.50
C LEU A 98 9.24 1.51 -8.26
N ILE A 99 10.04 0.44 -8.07
CA ILE A 99 11.33 0.20 -8.75
C ILE A 99 12.30 1.38 -8.61
N VAL A 100 12.46 1.90 -7.39
CA VAL A 100 13.34 3.05 -7.12
C VAL A 100 14.60 2.63 -6.36
N ASN A 101 15.78 3.08 -6.80
CA ASN A 101 17.05 2.76 -6.14
C ASN A 101 17.38 3.68 -4.93
N LYS A 102 16.39 4.35 -4.33
CA LYS A 102 16.61 5.25 -3.17
C LYS A 102 16.50 4.50 -1.85
N ASN A 103 17.30 4.89 -0.86
CA ASN A 103 17.26 4.26 0.45
C ASN A 103 16.03 4.72 1.26
N ILE A 104 15.47 3.78 2.02
CA ILE A 104 14.45 4.01 3.04
C ILE A 104 15.15 4.64 4.25
N THR A 105 14.70 5.80 4.68
CA THR A 105 15.29 6.52 5.83
C THR A 105 14.26 6.71 6.94
N SER A 106 14.71 7.17 8.10
CA SER A 106 13.80 7.65 9.15
C SER A 106 12.77 8.67 8.64
N GLN A 107 13.15 9.52 7.67
CA GLN A 107 12.21 10.47 7.06
C GLN A 107 11.11 9.75 6.25
N THR A 108 11.45 8.65 5.58
CA THR A 108 10.45 7.80 4.90
C THR A 108 9.42 7.27 5.90
N ILE A 109 9.87 6.82 7.09
CA ILE A 109 8.99 6.33 8.15
C ILE A 109 8.10 7.44 8.71
N ILE A 110 8.63 8.64 8.91
CA ILE A 110 7.84 9.83 9.28
C ILE A 110 6.81 10.13 8.21
N ASN A 111 7.16 10.09 6.92
CA ASN A 111 6.24 10.40 5.83
C ASN A 111 5.06 9.41 5.81
N LEU A 112 5.33 8.11 5.97
CA LEU A 112 4.27 7.10 6.08
C LEU A 112 3.35 7.36 7.29
N TYR A 113 3.91 7.74 8.43
CA TYR A 113 3.14 8.11 9.62
C TYR A 113 2.29 9.38 9.40
N ASP A 114 2.90 10.41 8.81
CA ASP A 114 2.28 11.70 8.54
C ASP A 114 1.09 11.57 7.58
N LEU A 115 1.18 10.65 6.61
CA LEU A 115 0.08 10.32 5.70
C LEU A 115 -0.98 9.46 6.39
N ALA A 116 -0.60 8.34 6.99
CA ALA A 116 -1.55 7.30 7.41
C ALA A 116 -2.13 7.46 8.84
N CYS A 117 -1.43 8.18 9.72
CA CYS A 117 -1.69 8.16 11.18
C CYS A 117 -1.88 9.55 11.77
N LYS A 118 -0.95 10.49 11.51
CA LYS A 118 -0.93 11.82 12.14
C LYS A 118 -2.24 12.60 12.06
N PRO A 119 -3.01 12.60 10.95
CA PRO A 119 -4.24 13.39 10.87
C PRO A 119 -5.36 12.90 11.81
N THR A 120 -5.27 11.68 12.34
CA THR A 120 -6.23 11.10 13.29
C THR A 120 -5.64 10.80 14.67
N MET A 121 -4.33 10.59 14.76
CA MET A 121 -3.63 10.22 16.00
C MET A 121 -2.81 11.37 16.60
N GLY A 122 -2.66 12.49 15.88
CA GLY A 122 -1.83 13.62 16.29
C GLY A 122 -0.34 13.40 15.99
N PRO A 123 0.52 14.38 16.30
CA PRO A 123 1.96 14.24 16.14
C PRO A 123 2.57 13.38 17.27
N ASP A 124 3.61 12.61 16.95
CA ASP A 124 4.36 11.84 17.95
C ASP A 124 5.88 11.95 17.76
N LEU A 125 6.37 13.19 17.81
CA LEU A 125 7.81 13.47 17.65
C LEU A 125 8.64 13.03 18.86
N LYS A 126 8.05 12.91 20.05
CA LYS A 126 8.79 12.54 21.27
C LYS A 126 9.20 11.06 21.23
N SER A 127 8.26 10.15 20.96
CA SER A 127 8.54 8.72 20.86
C SER A 127 9.50 8.43 19.70
N PHE A 128 9.29 9.13 18.59
CA PHE A 128 10.15 9.02 17.42
C PHE A 128 11.60 9.43 17.71
N LYS A 129 11.81 10.59 18.34
CA LYS A 129 13.16 11.07 18.70
C LYS A 129 13.91 10.07 19.59
N LYS A 130 13.22 9.43 20.54
CA LYS A 130 13.83 8.44 21.45
C LYS A 130 14.32 7.19 20.72
N THR A 131 13.64 6.78 19.66
CA THR A 131 13.90 5.54 18.92
C THR A 131 14.70 5.75 17.62
N LYS A 132 14.81 7.01 17.15
CA LYS A 132 15.43 7.39 15.88
C LYS A 132 16.79 6.74 15.64
N LYS A 133 17.70 6.76 16.62
CA LYS A 133 19.04 6.17 16.46
C LYS A 133 18.97 4.67 16.14
N ASN A 134 18.11 3.93 16.85
CA ASN A 134 17.92 2.50 16.62
C ASN A 134 17.24 2.25 15.27
N LEU A 135 16.30 3.12 14.89
CA LEU A 135 15.62 3.05 13.60
C LEU A 135 16.58 3.30 12.43
N ASP A 136 17.42 4.33 12.51
CA ASP A 136 18.42 4.64 11.48
C ASP A 136 19.38 3.47 11.29
N TYR A 137 19.95 2.94 12.39
CA TYR A 137 20.84 1.77 12.35
C TYR A 137 20.15 0.55 11.72
N PHE A 138 18.90 0.28 12.11
CA PHE A 138 18.13 -0.83 11.55
C PHE A 138 17.88 -0.65 10.05
N LEU A 139 17.45 0.54 9.61
CA LEU A 139 17.16 0.82 8.22
C LEU A 139 18.42 0.77 7.35
N GLU A 140 19.55 1.25 7.86
CA GLU A 140 20.85 1.10 7.20
C GLU A 140 21.18 -0.39 7.04
N TYR A 141 21.19 -1.14 8.14
CA TYR A 141 21.49 -2.58 8.13
C TYR A 141 20.62 -3.37 7.15
N ILE A 142 19.29 -3.19 7.18
CA ILE A 142 18.37 -4.02 6.38
C ILE A 142 18.48 -3.75 4.87
N GLN A 143 19.16 -2.67 4.49
CA GLN A 143 19.42 -2.29 3.10
C GLN A 143 20.87 -2.58 2.69
N THR A 144 21.70 -3.13 3.59
CA THR A 144 23.04 -3.62 3.23
C THR A 144 22.96 -5.03 2.65
N GLY A 145 23.62 -5.23 1.50
CA GLY A 145 23.70 -6.53 0.83
C GLY A 145 22.45 -6.92 0.03
N SER A 146 22.49 -8.13 -0.53
CA SER A 146 21.44 -8.67 -1.40
C SER A 146 20.54 -9.63 -0.62
N ILE A 147 19.57 -9.08 0.11
CA ILE A 147 18.55 -9.87 0.82
C ILE A 147 17.33 -10.06 -0.09
N ASN A 148 16.76 -11.27 -0.13
CA ASN A 148 15.51 -11.51 -0.86
C ASN A 148 14.41 -10.52 -0.39
N PRO A 149 13.69 -9.83 -1.29
CA PRO A 149 12.72 -8.79 -0.90
C PRO A 149 11.59 -9.25 0.02
N ILE A 150 11.18 -10.52 -0.03
CA ILE A 150 10.19 -11.09 0.89
C ILE A 150 10.76 -11.19 2.30
N ILE A 151 12.00 -11.67 2.42
CA ILE A 151 12.72 -11.71 3.70
C ILE A 151 12.90 -10.28 4.21
N GLN A 152 13.37 -9.36 3.35
CA GLN A 152 13.61 -7.97 3.72
C GLN A 152 12.33 -7.31 4.28
N ALA A 153 11.18 -7.49 3.61
CA ALA A 153 9.89 -7.00 4.08
C ALA A 153 9.48 -7.65 5.40
N GLY A 154 9.66 -8.97 5.55
CA GLY A 154 9.36 -9.69 6.78
C GLY A 154 10.17 -9.20 7.98
N ILE A 155 11.49 -9.03 7.82
CA ILE A 155 12.35 -8.48 8.88
C ILE A 155 11.92 -7.05 9.22
N ALA A 156 11.71 -6.20 8.21
CA ALA A 156 11.29 -4.82 8.45
C ALA A 156 9.95 -4.70 9.17
N ASN A 157 9.01 -5.60 8.90
CA ASN A 157 7.74 -5.64 9.59
C ASN A 157 7.91 -5.79 11.11
N ILE A 158 8.58 -6.86 11.53
CA ILE A 158 8.71 -7.23 12.94
C ILE A 158 9.67 -6.28 13.68
N GLN A 159 10.74 -5.83 13.02
CA GLN A 159 11.69 -4.88 13.64
C GLN A 159 11.06 -3.51 13.85
N LEU A 160 10.26 -3.00 12.91
CA LEU A 160 9.58 -1.71 13.11
C LEU A 160 8.57 -1.80 14.26
N MET A 161 7.87 -2.93 14.40
CA MET A 161 6.97 -3.17 15.54
C MET A 161 7.74 -3.25 16.86
N ALA A 162 8.90 -3.91 16.88
CA ALA A 162 9.73 -4.02 18.08
C ALA A 162 10.37 -2.69 18.50
N ILE A 163 10.85 -1.90 17.53
CA ILE A 163 11.37 -0.54 17.77
C ILE A 163 10.25 0.39 18.23
N SER A 164 9.05 0.22 17.66
CA SER A 164 7.84 1.01 17.93
C SER A 164 8.10 2.52 17.96
N PRO A 165 8.44 3.13 16.81
CA PRO A 165 8.85 4.53 16.77
C PRO A 165 7.73 5.51 17.13
N PHE A 166 6.47 5.06 17.13
CA PHE A 166 5.30 5.83 17.51
C PHE A 166 4.49 5.10 18.59
N LYS A 167 3.98 5.85 19.58
CA LYS A 167 3.08 5.39 20.64
C LYS A 167 1.81 4.77 20.09
N GLN A 168 1.27 5.34 19.01
CA GLN A 168 0.13 4.80 18.26
C GLN A 168 0.47 4.79 16.78
N GLY A 169 -0.01 3.79 16.04
CA GLY A 169 0.18 3.71 14.59
C GLY A 169 1.42 2.94 14.11
N SER A 170 2.36 2.55 15.00
CA SER A 170 3.55 1.76 14.60
C SER A 170 3.18 0.47 13.84
N GLY A 171 2.13 -0.25 14.25
CA GLY A 171 1.66 -1.42 13.51
C GLY A 171 1.14 -1.09 12.10
N ARG A 172 0.44 0.05 11.95
CA ARG A 172 -0.06 0.52 10.64
C ARG A 172 1.10 0.91 9.73
N VAL A 173 2.09 1.63 10.26
CA VAL A 173 3.30 2.02 9.51
C VAL A 173 4.14 0.79 9.15
N SER A 174 4.22 -0.21 10.03
CA SER A 174 4.93 -1.46 9.77
C SER A 174 4.31 -2.25 8.60
N ARG A 175 2.98 -2.34 8.53
CA ARG A 175 2.29 -2.94 7.37
C ARG A 175 2.52 -2.15 6.07
N LEU A 176 2.48 -0.82 6.13
CA LEU A 176 2.80 0.03 4.98
C LEU A 176 4.26 -0.14 4.52
N LEU A 177 5.20 -0.31 5.46
CA LEU A 177 6.61 -0.55 5.15
C LEU A 177 6.82 -1.86 4.37
N ASN A 178 6.01 -2.89 4.61
CA ASN A 178 6.04 -4.12 3.81
C ASN A 178 5.78 -3.80 2.34
N TYR A 179 4.67 -3.12 2.05
CA TYR A 179 4.34 -2.75 0.68
C TYR A 179 5.42 -1.86 0.08
N LEU A 180 5.96 -0.91 0.84
CA LEU A 180 7.04 -0.04 0.36
C LEU A 180 8.27 -0.84 -0.08
N ILE A 181 8.76 -1.78 0.74
CA ILE A 181 9.91 -2.62 0.41
C ILE A 181 9.62 -3.50 -0.80
N LEU A 182 8.42 -4.08 -0.88
CA LEU A 182 8.04 -4.92 -2.02
C LEU A 182 7.97 -4.10 -3.32
N TYR A 183 7.34 -2.93 -3.30
CA TYR A 183 7.25 -2.04 -4.47
C TYR A 183 8.64 -1.54 -4.91
N LYS A 184 9.50 -1.19 -3.95
CA LYS A 184 10.90 -0.78 -4.20
C LYS A 184 11.67 -1.81 -5.00
N ASN A 185 11.41 -3.10 -4.77
CA ASN A 185 12.16 -4.20 -5.34
C ASN A 185 11.44 -4.90 -6.51
N ALA A 186 10.40 -4.31 -7.10
CA ALA A 186 9.59 -4.90 -8.18
C ALA A 186 8.79 -6.17 -7.75
N TYR A 187 8.35 -6.22 -6.49
CA TYR A 187 7.44 -7.21 -5.92
C TYR A 187 6.09 -6.57 -5.58
N ASP A 188 5.65 -5.58 -6.35
CA ASP A 188 4.31 -4.98 -6.20
C ASP A 188 3.20 -5.95 -6.65
N PHE A 189 3.54 -6.98 -7.44
CA PHE A 189 2.64 -8.01 -7.95
C PHE A 189 1.43 -7.44 -8.71
N ARG A 190 1.68 -6.42 -9.55
CA ARG A 190 0.65 -5.61 -10.23
C ARG A 190 -0.36 -4.99 -9.25
N GLY A 191 0.01 -4.83 -7.98
CA GLY A 191 -0.84 -4.27 -6.93
C GLY A 191 -1.96 -5.18 -6.44
N PHE A 192 -2.03 -6.47 -6.82
CA PHE A 192 -3.16 -7.35 -6.48
C PHE A 192 -3.09 -7.97 -5.09
N VAL A 193 -1.90 -8.09 -4.50
CA VAL A 193 -1.69 -8.87 -3.26
C VAL A 193 -2.11 -8.09 -2.01
N VAL A 194 -2.83 -8.76 -1.10
CA VAL A 194 -3.38 -8.17 0.14
C VAL A 194 -2.84 -8.90 1.38
N ILE A 195 -1.59 -8.64 1.75
CA ILE A 195 -0.87 -9.38 2.80
C ILE A 195 -1.61 -9.33 4.14
N ASP A 196 -2.20 -8.17 4.46
CA ASP A 196 -2.85 -7.92 5.75
C ASP A 196 -4.06 -8.83 6.02
N GLU A 197 -4.67 -9.39 4.96
CA GLU A 197 -5.79 -10.35 5.08
C GLU A 197 -5.33 -11.62 5.82
N TYR A 198 -4.16 -12.15 5.48
CA TYR A 198 -3.61 -13.36 6.09
C TYR A 198 -3.37 -13.16 7.59
N PHE A 199 -2.68 -12.07 7.95
CA PHE A 199 -2.40 -11.73 9.34
C PHE A 199 -3.68 -11.53 10.16
N ARG A 200 -4.70 -10.93 9.55
CA ARG A 200 -5.92 -10.58 10.28
C ARG A 200 -6.87 -11.76 10.47
N LYS A 201 -6.91 -12.71 9.54
CA LYS A 201 -7.77 -13.90 9.62
C LYS A 201 -7.36 -14.84 10.74
N ASP A 202 -6.08 -14.90 11.07
CA ASP A 202 -5.56 -15.73 12.15
C ASP A 202 -4.61 -14.93 13.07
N LEU A 203 -5.22 -14.15 13.96
CA LEU A 203 -4.50 -13.36 14.97
C LEU A 203 -3.76 -14.24 15.98
N THR A 204 -4.22 -15.47 16.20
CA THR A 204 -3.59 -16.41 17.13
C THR A 204 -2.24 -16.85 16.58
N SER A 205 -2.19 -17.32 15.34
CA SER A 205 -0.94 -17.71 14.69
C SER A 205 0.00 -16.52 14.52
N LEU A 206 -0.53 -15.34 14.16
CA LEU A 206 0.26 -14.11 14.11
C LEU A 206 0.94 -13.82 15.46
N LYS A 207 0.17 -13.86 16.55
CA LYS A 207 0.70 -13.62 17.90
C LYS A 207 1.77 -14.63 18.28
N ILE A 208 1.53 -15.92 18.02
CA ILE A 208 2.50 -16.99 18.28
C ILE A 208 3.80 -16.74 17.50
N ALA A 209 3.70 -16.43 16.20
CA ALA A 209 4.86 -16.16 15.36
C ALA A 209 5.68 -14.96 15.87
N MET A 210 5.01 -13.88 16.27
CA MET A 210 5.66 -12.68 16.82
C MET A 210 6.30 -12.92 18.19
N GLU A 211 5.63 -13.65 19.10
CA GLU A 211 6.14 -13.94 20.44
C GLU A 211 7.31 -14.94 20.43
N ASN A 212 7.42 -15.77 19.39
CA ASN A 212 8.54 -16.68 19.25
C ASN A 212 9.87 -15.95 19.04
N VAL A 213 9.87 -14.82 18.33
CA VAL A 213 11.10 -14.05 18.01
C VAL A 213 11.93 -13.71 19.26
N PRO A 214 11.39 -13.05 20.30
CA PRO A 214 12.17 -12.77 21.51
C PRO A 214 12.53 -14.03 22.32
N LYS A 215 11.71 -15.10 22.27
CA LYS A 215 11.95 -16.35 23.00
C LYS A 215 13.11 -17.14 22.40
N THR A 216 13.16 -17.26 21.08
CA THR A 216 14.18 -18.04 20.37
C THR A 216 15.38 -17.22 19.93
N LYS A 217 15.29 -15.88 20.02
CA LYS A 217 16.31 -14.92 19.54
C LYS A 217 16.68 -15.14 18.07
N THR A 218 15.74 -15.60 17.25
CA THR A 218 15.88 -15.77 15.81
C THR A 218 14.60 -15.36 15.08
N LEU A 219 14.75 -14.88 13.84
CA LEU A 219 13.64 -14.54 12.95
C LEU A 219 13.17 -15.72 12.08
N SER A 220 13.84 -16.89 12.09
CA SER A 220 13.56 -17.97 11.13
C SER A 220 12.08 -18.36 11.05
N ARG A 221 11.45 -18.66 12.20
CA ARG A 221 10.02 -19.03 12.26
C ARG A 221 9.09 -17.88 11.86
N TRP A 222 9.47 -16.65 12.18
CA TRP A 222 8.71 -15.47 11.76
C TRP A 222 8.76 -15.31 10.23
N LEU A 223 9.93 -15.50 9.63
CA LEU A 223 10.12 -15.38 8.18
C LEU A 223 9.38 -16.48 7.41
N GLU A 224 9.38 -17.71 7.91
CA GLU A 224 8.55 -18.80 7.36
C GLU A 224 7.05 -18.44 7.43
N TYR A 225 6.56 -17.97 8.58
CA TYR A 225 5.17 -17.52 8.73
C TYR A 225 4.83 -16.36 7.77
N PHE A 226 5.70 -15.35 7.72
CA PHE A 226 5.50 -14.17 6.87
C PHE A 226 5.49 -14.56 5.38
N ALA A 227 6.46 -15.35 4.94
CA ALA A 227 6.55 -15.80 3.55
C ALA A 227 5.37 -16.70 3.16
N THR A 228 4.92 -17.59 4.05
CA THR A 228 3.70 -18.39 3.87
C THR A 228 2.48 -17.48 3.67
N GLY A 229 2.37 -16.40 4.44
CA GLY A 229 1.31 -15.42 4.29
C GLY A 229 1.32 -14.72 2.93
N VAL A 230 2.51 -14.35 2.44
CA VAL A 230 2.67 -13.75 1.10
C VAL A 230 2.32 -14.75 -0.01
N GLU A 231 2.83 -15.99 0.05
CA GLU A 231 2.50 -17.07 -0.88
C GLU A 231 1.00 -17.36 -0.92
N THR A 232 0.36 -17.44 0.25
CA THR A 232 -1.10 -17.64 0.35
C THR A 232 -1.88 -16.53 -0.35
N GLN A 233 -1.49 -15.28 -0.12
CA GLN A 233 -2.15 -14.12 -0.72
C GLN A 233 -1.85 -13.99 -2.22
N LEU A 234 -0.70 -14.45 -2.69
CA LEU A 234 -0.38 -14.54 -4.11
C LEU A 234 -1.23 -15.59 -4.83
N ASN A 235 -1.40 -16.77 -4.25
CA ASN A 235 -2.31 -17.79 -4.79
C ASN A 235 -3.75 -17.26 -4.90
N GLN A 236 -4.23 -16.58 -3.85
CA GLN A 236 -5.55 -15.95 -3.86
C GLN A 236 -5.65 -14.86 -4.95
N ALA A 237 -4.63 -13.99 -5.08
CA ALA A 237 -4.59 -12.96 -6.09
C ALA A 237 -4.58 -13.54 -7.52
N LEU A 238 -3.77 -14.57 -7.76
CA LEU A 238 -3.72 -15.27 -9.05
C LEU A 238 -5.09 -15.83 -9.41
N LYS A 239 -5.75 -16.54 -8.47
CA LYS A 239 -7.09 -17.08 -8.68
C LYS A 239 -8.12 -15.99 -9.06
N ILE A 240 -8.13 -14.89 -8.31
CA ILE A 240 -9.03 -13.75 -8.57
C ILE A 240 -8.78 -13.17 -9.96
N VAL A 241 -7.52 -13.03 -10.33
CA VAL A 241 -7.06 -12.49 -11.62
C VAL A 241 -7.44 -13.42 -12.78
N THR A 242 -7.22 -14.73 -12.65
CA THR A 242 -7.56 -15.70 -13.71
C THR A 242 -9.07 -15.87 -13.88
N GLU A 243 -9.84 -15.86 -12.78
CA GLU A 243 -11.30 -16.00 -12.82
C GLU A 243 -12.02 -14.67 -13.12
N THR A 244 -11.31 -13.54 -13.12
CA THR A 244 -11.89 -12.18 -13.26
C THR A 244 -13.03 -11.95 -12.26
N LYS A 245 -12.86 -12.45 -11.04
CA LYS A 245 -13.89 -12.39 -9.99
C LYS A 245 -13.87 -11.04 -9.31
N TYR A 246 -15.01 -10.34 -9.33
CA TYR A 246 -15.18 -9.06 -8.67
C TYR A 246 -15.93 -9.19 -7.35
N SER A 247 -15.51 -8.44 -6.33
CA SER A 247 -16.11 -8.49 -4.99
C SER A 247 -17.08 -7.34 -4.70
N THR A 248 -17.08 -6.30 -5.54
CA THR A 248 -17.92 -5.11 -5.33
C THR A 248 -19.04 -4.99 -6.34
N ASP A 249 -20.22 -4.59 -5.88
CA ASP A 249 -21.41 -4.36 -6.73
C ASP A 249 -21.47 -2.91 -7.26
N LEU A 250 -20.34 -2.39 -7.72
CA LEU A 250 -20.29 -1.04 -8.30
C LEU A 250 -20.88 -1.04 -9.72
N PRO A 251 -21.73 -0.05 -10.05
CA PRO A 251 -22.38 -0.01 -11.36
C PRO A 251 -21.35 0.16 -12.47
N PHE A 252 -21.65 -0.38 -13.66
CA PHE A 252 -20.80 -0.28 -14.84
C PHE A 252 -20.36 1.16 -15.15
N SER A 253 -21.26 2.13 -14.94
CA SER A 253 -21.03 3.57 -15.14
C SER A 253 -19.91 4.12 -14.26
N PHE A 254 -19.64 3.52 -13.10
CA PHE A 254 -18.52 3.91 -12.26
C PHE A 254 -17.18 3.67 -12.99
N TRP A 255 -17.06 2.60 -13.75
CA TRP A 255 -15.81 2.23 -14.43
C TRP A 255 -15.65 2.89 -15.81
N ARG A 256 -16.70 3.51 -16.34
CA ARG A 256 -16.69 4.09 -17.69
C ARG A 256 -16.06 5.48 -17.67
N LEU A 257 -15.08 5.70 -18.55
CA LEU A 257 -14.48 7.01 -18.80
C LEU A 257 -15.15 7.72 -19.98
N ASN A 258 -15.38 9.02 -19.83
CA ASN A 258 -15.79 9.91 -20.93
C ASN A 258 -14.59 10.34 -21.79
N ASP A 259 -14.84 11.00 -22.93
CA ASP A 259 -13.78 11.34 -23.89
C ASP A 259 -12.75 12.34 -23.34
N ARG A 260 -13.18 13.30 -22.50
CA ARG A 260 -12.26 14.23 -21.84
C ARG A 260 -11.34 13.51 -20.85
N GLN A 261 -11.89 12.60 -20.05
CA GLN A 261 -11.13 11.79 -19.09
C GLN A 261 -10.11 10.91 -19.79
N ARG A 262 -10.47 10.28 -20.92
CA ARG A 262 -9.52 9.54 -21.76
C ARG A 262 -8.44 10.45 -22.33
N SER A 263 -8.82 11.62 -22.82
CA SER A 263 -7.88 12.61 -23.36
C SER A 263 -6.90 13.13 -22.30
N ILE A 264 -7.35 13.30 -21.05
CA ILE A 264 -6.47 13.63 -19.91
C ILE A 264 -5.45 12.51 -19.67
N LEU A 265 -5.87 11.24 -19.71
CA LEU A 265 -4.95 10.11 -19.53
C LEU A 265 -3.94 10.02 -20.68
N ASN A 266 -4.40 10.16 -21.93
CA ASN A 266 -3.53 10.16 -23.11
C ASN A 266 -2.51 11.29 -23.06
N TYR A 267 -2.89 12.47 -22.56
CA TYR A 267 -1.96 13.58 -22.36
C TYR A 267 -0.86 13.24 -21.32
N LEU A 268 -1.22 12.49 -20.29
CA LEU A 268 -0.30 12.07 -19.22
C LEU A 268 0.51 10.80 -19.55
N ASP A 269 0.31 10.18 -20.71
CA ASP A 269 1.16 9.06 -21.17
C ASP A 269 2.59 9.52 -21.49
N GLN A 270 2.78 10.82 -21.65
CA GLN A 270 4.08 11.43 -21.84
C GLN A 270 4.91 11.38 -20.53
N PRO A 271 6.14 10.83 -20.56
CA PRO A 271 6.98 10.74 -19.37
C PRO A 271 7.19 12.08 -18.66
N GLY A 272 7.03 12.11 -17.34
CA GLY A 272 7.27 13.30 -16.50
C GLY A 272 6.21 14.38 -16.58
N VAL A 273 5.13 14.19 -17.33
CA VAL A 273 4.07 15.19 -17.48
C VAL A 273 3.11 15.14 -16.29
N ASN A 274 2.74 16.32 -15.79
CA ASN A 274 1.65 16.51 -14.85
C ASN A 274 0.55 17.38 -15.46
N ILE A 275 -0.62 17.36 -14.83
CA ILE A 275 -1.75 18.20 -15.22
C ILE A 275 -2.36 18.89 -14.01
N SER A 276 -2.67 20.17 -14.15
CA SER A 276 -3.42 20.93 -13.15
C SER A 276 -4.86 21.14 -13.59
N ASN A 277 -5.73 21.49 -12.65
CA ASN A 277 -7.11 21.85 -12.97
C ASN A 277 -7.19 22.98 -14.02
N LYS A 278 -6.34 24.01 -13.89
CA LYS A 278 -6.26 25.12 -14.85
C LYS A 278 -5.89 24.64 -16.26
N LYS A 279 -4.97 23.68 -16.38
CA LYS A 279 -4.59 23.11 -17.68
C LYS A 279 -5.75 22.33 -18.32
N VAL A 280 -6.51 21.56 -17.54
CA VAL A 280 -7.73 20.86 -18.03
C VAL A 280 -8.77 21.85 -18.53
N GLN A 281 -9.00 22.95 -17.80
CA GLN A 281 -9.92 24.02 -18.23
C GLN A 281 -9.50 24.60 -19.59
N GLN A 282 -8.21 24.90 -19.76
CA GLN A 282 -7.66 25.44 -21.01
C GLN A 282 -7.77 24.44 -22.16
N MET A 283 -7.44 23.17 -21.92
CA MET A 283 -7.43 22.12 -22.94
C MET A 283 -8.82 21.85 -23.54
N PHE A 284 -9.86 21.86 -22.70
CA PHE A 284 -11.22 21.51 -23.13
C PHE A 284 -12.21 22.68 -23.14
N LYS A 285 -11.75 23.91 -22.81
CA LYS A 285 -12.58 25.11 -22.69
C LYS A 285 -13.80 24.91 -21.76
N ILE A 286 -13.56 24.35 -20.57
CA ILE A 286 -14.58 24.04 -19.57
C ILE A 286 -14.40 24.80 -18.26
N SER A 287 -15.45 24.86 -17.44
CA SER A 287 -15.37 25.47 -16.10
C SER A 287 -14.43 24.70 -15.15
N GLN A 288 -13.91 25.40 -14.14
CA GLN A 288 -13.14 24.82 -13.03
C GLN A 288 -13.88 23.66 -12.34
N ILE A 289 -15.20 23.76 -12.20
CA ILE A 289 -16.03 22.75 -11.53
C ILE A 289 -16.09 21.49 -12.41
N THR A 290 -16.27 21.63 -13.71
CA THR A 290 -16.28 20.49 -14.64
C THR A 290 -14.91 19.80 -14.68
N ALA A 291 -13.82 20.58 -14.76
CA ALA A 291 -12.46 20.04 -14.68
C ALA A 291 -12.20 19.31 -13.35
N SER A 292 -12.67 19.87 -12.22
CA SER A 292 -12.56 19.23 -10.91
C SER A 292 -13.30 17.90 -10.85
N ARG A 293 -14.48 17.79 -11.48
CA ARG A 293 -15.26 16.55 -11.53
C ARG A 293 -14.56 15.47 -12.35
N ASP A 294 -14.00 15.82 -13.51
CA ASP A 294 -13.27 14.86 -14.34
C ASP A 294 -12.00 14.35 -13.63
N LEU A 295 -11.21 15.25 -13.02
CA LEU A 295 -10.02 14.88 -12.26
C LEU A 295 -10.36 14.04 -11.01
N ALA A 296 -11.37 14.44 -10.24
CA ALA A 296 -11.79 13.68 -9.06
C ALA A 296 -12.31 12.29 -9.44
N LYS A 297 -12.95 12.13 -10.60
CA LYS A 297 -13.38 10.84 -11.11
C LYS A 297 -12.18 9.93 -11.37
N LEU A 298 -11.16 10.44 -12.07
CA LEU A 298 -9.95 9.68 -12.37
C LEU A 298 -9.16 9.31 -11.10
N VAL A 299 -9.08 10.20 -10.11
CA VAL A 299 -8.50 9.88 -8.79
C VAL A 299 -9.30 8.80 -8.07
N SER A 300 -10.65 8.87 -8.08
CA SER A 300 -11.50 7.85 -7.44
C SER A 300 -11.35 6.46 -8.06
N LEU A 301 -10.88 6.40 -9.30
CA LEU A 301 -10.60 5.16 -10.03
C LEU A 301 -9.15 4.68 -9.85
N ASN A 302 -8.30 5.36 -9.08
CA ASN A 302 -6.86 5.09 -9.01
C ASN A 302 -6.18 5.14 -10.39
N LEU A 303 -6.60 6.09 -11.24
CA LEU A 303 -5.94 6.37 -12.53
C LEU A 303 -5.02 7.59 -12.47
N LEU A 304 -5.21 8.45 -11.46
CA LEU A 304 -4.36 9.59 -11.17
C LEU A 304 -3.94 9.63 -9.70
N PHE A 305 -2.70 10.01 -9.45
CA PHE A 305 -2.26 10.49 -8.15
C PHE A 305 -2.52 12.00 -8.02
N SER A 306 -2.90 12.44 -6.82
CA SER A 306 -3.06 13.86 -6.50
C SER A 306 -1.92 14.33 -5.62
N HIS A 307 -1.27 15.41 -6.03
CA HIS A 307 -0.12 16.00 -5.35
C HIS A 307 -0.43 17.42 -4.89
N GLY A 308 0.31 17.92 -3.90
CA GLY A 308 0.15 19.28 -3.38
C GLY A 308 -1.15 19.49 -2.56
N LYS A 309 -1.42 20.76 -2.21
CA LYS A 309 -2.61 21.15 -1.42
C LYS A 309 -3.15 22.50 -1.90
N GLY A 310 -4.47 22.66 -1.87
CA GLY A 310 -5.13 23.92 -2.23
C GLY A 310 -4.87 24.32 -3.68
N ARG A 311 -4.27 25.49 -3.91
CA ARG A 311 -4.03 26.04 -5.25
C ARG A 311 -2.86 25.40 -6.01
N SER A 312 -1.97 24.68 -5.31
CA SER A 312 -0.82 23.99 -5.90
C SER A 312 -1.11 22.54 -6.29
N VAL A 313 -2.38 22.12 -6.31
CA VAL A 313 -2.74 20.74 -6.63
C VAL A 313 -2.49 20.44 -8.11
N TYR A 314 -1.74 19.37 -8.35
CA TYR A 314 -1.50 18.80 -9.68
C TYR A 314 -1.65 17.28 -9.62
N TYR A 315 -1.77 16.66 -10.79
CA TYR A 315 -2.04 15.25 -10.94
C TYR A 315 -1.03 14.59 -11.89
N THR A 316 -0.64 13.37 -11.57
CA THR A 316 0.18 12.50 -12.42
C THR A 316 -0.57 11.20 -12.69
N LYS A 317 -0.23 10.52 -13.79
CA LYS A 317 -0.77 9.18 -14.05
C LYS A 317 -0.22 8.18 -13.03
N VAL A 318 -1.03 7.17 -12.71
CA VAL A 318 -0.62 5.99 -11.93
C VAL A 318 0.25 5.07 -12.75
#